data_AF-A0A3N0ACI4-F1
#
_entry.id   AF-A0A3N0ACI4-F1
#
_cell.length_a   1.000
_cell.length_b   1.000
_cell.length_c   1.000
_cell.angle_alpha   90.00
_cell.angle_beta   90.00
_cell.angle_gamma   90.00
#
_symmetry.space_group_name_H-M   'P 1'
#
loop_
_entity.id
_entity.type
_entity.pdbx_description
1 polymer ?
#
loop_
_entity_poly.entity_id
_entity_poly.type
_entity_poly.pdbx_seq_one_letter_code
_entity_poly.pdbx_strand_id
1 'polypeptide(L)'
;MKYTTQFTTIPADSLSETVAACKQRQWRYVQTLAVNGEEGIDLIYSFMDMATGLLENYKVEKLAKGTHMPSITGDFLEAFVWENEIHDLFGINFDGIAIDFHGAFYALATPEPMTVISPAQKAAREKAAKVAAAKAAKEAKAKVGQGAAADDMEAKLAGMDPEKAAKVRAAMEVKAAKAEKEEK
;
A
#
# COMPACT_ATOMS: atom_id res chain seq x y z
N MET A 1 -13.87 -7.33 41.01
CA MET A 1 -13.41 -7.46 39.61
C MET A 1 -12.42 -6.34 39.35
N LYS A 2 -11.17 -6.64 38.97
CA LYS A 2 -10.12 -5.62 38.74
C LYS A 2 -9.99 -5.40 37.24
N TYR A 3 -10.30 -4.20 36.78
CA TYR A 3 -10.11 -3.83 35.38
C TYR A 3 -8.61 -3.78 35.04
N THR A 4 -8.21 -4.47 33.97
CA THR A 4 -6.84 -4.47 33.46
C THR A 4 -6.87 -4.29 31.95
N THR A 5 -5.84 -3.65 31.39
CA THR A 5 -5.73 -3.41 29.95
C THR A 5 -4.35 -3.85 29.45
N GLN A 6 -4.31 -4.44 28.26
CA GLN A 6 -3.07 -4.85 27.58
C GLN A 6 -3.11 -4.43 26.11
N PHE A 7 -1.93 -4.14 25.55
CA PHE A 7 -1.74 -3.80 24.14
C PHE A 7 -0.75 -4.77 23.52
N THR A 8 -1.13 -5.36 22.39
CA THR A 8 -0.28 -6.30 21.64
C THR A 8 -0.30 -5.92 20.17
N THR A 9 0.88 -5.65 19.60
CA THR A 9 1.00 -5.44 18.15
C THR A 9 0.91 -6.78 17.43
N ILE A 10 0.08 -6.84 16.41
CA ILE A 10 -0.10 -8.01 15.54
C ILE A 10 0.13 -7.62 14.06
N PRO A 11 0.64 -8.54 13.24
CA PRO A 11 0.63 -8.38 11.79
C PRO A 11 -0.80 -8.26 11.22
N ALA A 12 -0.96 -7.53 10.12
CA ALA A 12 -2.28 -7.31 9.49
C ALA A 12 -2.94 -8.62 9.02
N ASP A 13 -2.16 -9.57 8.51
CA ASP A 13 -2.60 -10.91 8.08
C ASP A 13 -3.03 -11.81 9.24
N SER A 14 -2.62 -11.49 10.48
CA SER A 14 -3.00 -12.22 11.69
C SER A 14 -4.32 -11.72 12.32
N LEU A 15 -4.95 -10.68 11.75
CA LEU A 15 -6.16 -10.08 12.31
C LEU A 15 -7.31 -11.07 12.38
N SER A 16 -7.61 -11.77 11.28
CA SER A 16 -8.74 -12.71 11.20
C SER A 16 -8.60 -13.87 12.19
N GLU A 17 -7.38 -14.42 12.35
CA GLU A 17 -7.14 -15.48 13.33
C GLU A 17 -7.35 -14.97 14.77
N THR A 18 -6.86 -13.77 15.06
CA THR A 18 -6.99 -13.13 16.38
C THR A 18 -8.46 -12.92 16.74
N VAL A 19 -9.24 -12.37 15.80
CA VAL A 19 -10.68 -12.12 15.96
C VAL A 19 -11.45 -13.42 16.18
N ALA A 20 -11.16 -14.45 15.38
CA ALA A 20 -11.77 -15.77 15.54
C ALA A 20 -11.45 -16.38 16.91
N ALA A 21 -10.22 -16.22 17.40
CA ALA A 21 -9.82 -16.67 18.73
C ALA A 21 -10.57 -15.91 19.85
N CYS A 22 -10.75 -14.59 19.73
CA CYS A 22 -11.57 -13.81 20.66
C CYS A 22 -13.04 -14.27 20.65
N LYS A 23 -13.60 -14.56 19.46
CA LYS A 23 -14.97 -15.08 19.32
C LYS A 23 -15.14 -16.44 19.97
N GLN A 24 -14.19 -17.37 19.76
CA GLN A 24 -14.19 -18.68 20.40
C GLN A 24 -14.13 -18.58 21.93
N ARG A 25 -13.38 -17.61 22.45
CA ARG A 25 -13.32 -17.30 23.89
C ARG A 25 -14.57 -16.55 24.42
N GLN A 26 -15.53 -16.24 23.56
CA GLN A 26 -16.74 -15.48 23.88
C GLN A 26 -16.44 -14.09 24.45
N TRP A 27 -15.34 -13.48 24.01
CA TRP A 27 -15.02 -12.12 24.38
C TRP A 27 -15.94 -11.13 23.67
N ARG A 28 -16.21 -10.02 24.35
CA ARG A 28 -17.02 -8.95 23.81
C ARG A 28 -16.15 -8.02 22.98
N TYR A 29 -16.50 -7.78 21.73
CA TYR A 29 -15.91 -6.67 20.97
C TYR A 29 -16.37 -5.34 21.54
N VAL A 30 -15.43 -4.40 21.69
CA VAL A 30 -15.67 -3.10 22.32
C VAL A 30 -15.64 -1.97 21.30
N GLN A 31 -14.55 -1.86 20.54
CA GLN A 31 -14.34 -0.81 19.55
C GLN A 31 -13.18 -1.14 18.61
N THR A 32 -13.11 -0.41 17.50
CA THR A 32 -11.91 -0.26 16.69
C THR A 32 -11.57 1.22 16.62
N LEU A 33 -10.34 1.57 17.00
CA LEU A 33 -9.83 2.94 16.97
C LEU A 33 -8.79 3.08 15.87
N ALA A 34 -8.96 4.06 14.99
CA ALA A 34 -7.93 4.48 14.05
C ALA A 34 -7.16 5.69 14.56
N VAL A 35 -5.83 5.67 14.40
CA VAL A 35 -4.92 6.74 14.80
C VAL A 35 -4.02 7.08 13.62
N ASN A 36 -3.86 8.38 13.32
CA ASN A 36 -2.91 8.84 12.32
C ASN A 36 -1.51 8.88 12.95
N GLY A 37 -0.71 7.83 12.72
CA GLY A 37 0.66 7.69 13.18
C GLY A 37 1.69 8.37 12.26
N GLU A 38 2.96 8.37 12.68
CA GLU A 38 4.03 9.00 11.90
C GLU A 38 4.32 8.28 10.57
N GLU A 39 4.23 6.95 10.58
CA GLU A 39 4.56 6.06 9.46
C GLU A 39 3.33 5.58 8.68
N GLY A 40 2.12 5.86 9.16
CA GLY A 40 0.88 5.38 8.56
C GLY A 40 -0.29 5.49 9.53
N ILE A 41 -1.38 4.79 9.22
CA ILE A 41 -2.56 4.70 10.07
C ILE A 41 -2.42 3.44 10.92
N ASP A 42 -2.65 3.57 12.23
CA ASP A 42 -2.69 2.44 13.16
C ASP A 42 -4.14 2.13 13.51
N LEU A 43 -4.51 0.85 13.50
CA LEU A 43 -5.81 0.37 13.95
C LEU A 43 -5.65 -0.39 15.27
N ILE A 44 -6.53 -0.13 16.22
CA ILE A 44 -6.53 -0.77 17.54
C ILE A 44 -7.89 -1.43 17.75
N TYR A 45 -7.91 -2.76 17.77
CA TYR A 45 -9.10 -3.57 18.01
C TYR A 45 -9.16 -3.96 19.48
N SER A 46 -10.22 -3.56 20.18
CA SER A 46 -10.39 -3.79 21.61
C SER A 46 -11.42 -4.88 21.89
N PHE A 47 -11.04 -5.89 22.67
CA PHE A 47 -11.91 -6.97 23.12
C PHE A 47 -11.86 -7.12 24.64
N MET A 48 -13.02 -7.33 25.26
CA MET A 48 -13.14 -7.48 26.72
C MET A 48 -13.55 -8.89 27.10
N ASP A 49 -12.75 -9.50 27.96
CA ASP A 49 -13.14 -10.69 28.70
C ASP A 49 -14.06 -10.27 29.86
N MET A 50 -15.35 -10.58 29.70
CA MET A 50 -16.40 -10.25 30.68
C MET A 50 -16.29 -11.07 31.97
N ALA A 51 -15.52 -12.16 32.00
CA ALA A 51 -15.31 -12.97 33.21
C ALA A 51 -14.19 -12.41 34.10
N THR A 52 -13.09 -11.95 33.48
CA THR A 52 -11.92 -11.44 34.21
C THR A 52 -11.89 -9.92 34.34
N GLY A 53 -12.54 -9.20 33.42
CA GLY A 53 -12.47 -7.75 33.30
C GLY A 53 -11.20 -7.26 32.59
N LEU A 54 -10.53 -8.16 31.85
CA LEU A 54 -9.39 -7.84 31.01
C LEU A 54 -9.85 -7.25 29.67
N LEU A 55 -9.30 -6.08 29.31
CA LEU A 55 -9.42 -5.48 28.00
C LEU A 55 -8.13 -5.71 27.21
N GLU A 56 -8.17 -6.54 26.17
CA GLU A 56 -7.06 -6.72 25.25
C GLU A 56 -7.23 -5.85 24.01
N ASN A 57 -6.15 -5.17 23.63
CA ASN A 57 -6.10 -4.28 22.48
C ASN A 57 -5.06 -4.82 21.49
N TYR A 58 -5.52 -5.21 20.31
CA TYR A 58 -4.65 -5.68 19.24
C TYR A 58 -4.39 -4.55 18.25
N LYS A 59 -3.12 -4.21 18.06
CA LYS A 59 -2.69 -3.10 17.21
C LYS A 59 -2.19 -3.61 15.87
N VAL A 60 -2.76 -3.12 14.78
CA VAL A 60 -2.21 -3.26 13.43
C VAL A 60 -1.65 -1.90 13.05
N GLU A 61 -0.33 -1.81 12.90
CA GLU A 61 0.37 -0.52 12.79
C GLU A 61 0.87 -0.25 11.35
N LYS A 62 1.12 1.02 11.05
CA LYS A 62 1.79 1.50 9.82
C LYS A 62 1.04 1.16 8.53
N LEU A 63 -0.29 1.17 8.56
CA LEU A 63 -1.09 0.95 7.36
C LEU A 63 -0.97 2.14 6.42
N ALA A 64 -0.74 1.86 5.15
CA ALA A 64 -0.84 2.88 4.13
C ALA A 64 -2.31 3.23 3.86
N LYS A 65 -2.57 4.46 3.43
CA LYS A 65 -3.89 4.83 2.91
C LYS A 65 -4.26 3.94 1.72
N GLY A 66 -5.53 3.53 1.65
CA GLY A 66 -6.05 2.61 0.63
C GLY A 66 -5.68 1.14 0.87
N THR A 67 -5.04 0.82 2.01
CA THR A 67 -4.83 -0.58 2.40
C THR A 67 -6.19 -1.27 2.58
N HIS A 68 -6.28 -2.51 2.12
CA HIS A 68 -7.43 -3.38 2.33
C HIS A 68 -7.19 -4.30 3.53
N MET A 69 -8.03 -4.17 4.54
CA MET A 69 -8.05 -5.02 5.73
C MET A 69 -9.26 -5.96 5.66
N PRO A 70 -9.16 -7.19 6.19
CA PRO A 70 -10.34 -8.04 6.31
C PRO A 70 -11.32 -7.42 7.31
N SER A 71 -12.61 -7.37 6.95
CA SER A 71 -13.68 -7.00 7.88
C SER A 71 -13.85 -8.07 8.95
N ILE A 72 -14.15 -7.63 10.18
CA ILE A 72 -14.47 -8.51 11.31
C ILE A 72 -15.98 -8.68 11.51
N THR A 73 -16.80 -8.06 10.66
CA THR A 73 -18.27 -8.08 10.79
C THR A 73 -18.91 -9.45 10.65
N GLY A 74 -18.20 -10.41 10.05
CA GLY A 74 -18.62 -11.82 10.02
C GLY A 74 -18.74 -12.44 11.42
N ASP A 75 -17.88 -12.04 12.35
CA ASP A 75 -17.89 -12.49 13.74
C ASP A 75 -18.57 -11.49 14.69
N PHE A 76 -18.37 -10.20 14.45
CA PHE A 76 -18.84 -9.09 15.28
C PHE A 76 -19.54 -8.04 14.42
N LEU A 77 -20.84 -8.24 14.15
CA LEU A 77 -21.62 -7.40 13.25
C LEU A 77 -21.48 -5.91 13.59
N GLU A 78 -21.49 -5.56 14.88
CA GLU A 78 -21.35 -4.18 15.38
C GLU A 78 -20.06 -3.45 14.94
N ALA A 79 -19.06 -4.18 14.44
CA ALA A 79 -17.86 -3.58 13.88
C ALA A 79 -18.14 -2.71 12.64
N PHE A 80 -19.27 -2.91 11.95
CA PHE A 80 -19.60 -2.20 10.71
C PHE A 80 -19.57 -0.67 10.90
N VAL A 81 -19.99 -0.16 12.06
CA VAL A 81 -19.98 1.27 12.38
C VAL A 81 -18.55 1.81 12.32
N TRP A 82 -17.62 1.11 12.96
CA TRP A 82 -16.22 1.51 13.06
C TRP A 82 -15.51 1.36 11.72
N GLU A 83 -15.74 0.26 11.01
CA GLU A 83 -15.08 0.02 9.72
C GLU A 83 -15.52 1.04 8.66
N ASN A 84 -16.81 1.37 8.59
CA ASN A 84 -17.29 2.44 7.71
C ASN A 84 -16.79 3.82 8.15
N GLU A 85 -16.78 4.12 9.45
CA GLU A 85 -16.20 5.37 9.97
C GLU A 85 -14.72 5.52 9.58
N ILE A 86 -13.94 4.46 9.75
CA ILE A 86 -12.50 4.48 9.47
C ILE A 86 -12.24 4.59 7.97
N HIS A 87 -13.04 3.93 7.14
CA HIS A 87 -13.02 4.12 5.69
C HIS A 87 -13.23 5.60 5.33
N ASP A 88 -14.29 6.22 5.84
CA ASP A 88 -14.65 7.60 5.50
C ASP A 88 -13.64 8.62 6.06
N LEU A 89 -13.17 8.43 7.30
CA LEU A 89 -12.34 9.39 8.02
C LEU A 89 -10.84 9.23 7.78
N PHE A 90 -10.36 8.01 7.53
CA PHE A 90 -8.93 7.68 7.45
C PHE A 90 -8.53 7.04 6.11
N GLY A 91 -9.46 6.50 5.34
CA GLY A 91 -9.19 5.94 4.01
C GLY A 91 -8.54 4.57 4.04
N ILE A 92 -8.85 3.77 5.07
CA ILE A 92 -8.55 2.33 5.09
C ILE A 92 -9.77 1.59 4.55
N ASN A 93 -9.56 0.65 3.63
CA ASN A 93 -10.61 -0.14 3.03
C ASN A 93 -10.82 -1.44 3.81
N PHE A 94 -12.06 -1.92 3.85
CA PHE A 94 -12.42 -3.17 4.51
C PHE A 94 -13.09 -4.13 3.53
N ASP A 95 -12.52 -5.33 3.39
CA ASP A 95 -13.06 -6.37 2.51
C ASP A 95 -14.09 -7.22 3.26
N GLY A 96 -15.26 -7.42 2.65
CA GLY A 96 -16.29 -8.31 3.18
C GLY A 96 -17.13 -7.73 4.32
N ILE A 97 -17.27 -6.41 4.38
CA ILE A 97 -18.13 -5.76 5.39
C ILE A 97 -19.60 -6.15 5.20
N ALA A 98 -20.25 -6.56 6.29
CA ALA A 98 -21.63 -7.05 6.24
C ALA A 98 -22.65 -5.95 5.91
N ILE A 99 -22.41 -4.72 6.37
CA ILE A 99 -23.23 -3.54 6.09
C ILE A 99 -22.31 -2.44 5.57
N ASP A 100 -22.22 -2.32 4.25
CA ASP A 100 -21.34 -1.37 3.57
C ASP A 100 -22.08 -0.09 3.16
N PHE A 101 -21.56 1.06 3.59
CA PHE A 101 -22.05 2.37 3.16
C PHE A 101 -21.27 2.94 1.99
N HIS A 102 -20.27 2.22 1.48
CA HIS A 102 -19.51 2.52 0.26
C HIS A 102 -18.92 3.95 0.24
N GLY A 103 -18.41 4.43 1.38
CA GLY A 103 -17.90 5.80 1.49
C GLY A 103 -18.92 6.87 1.83
N ALA A 104 -20.15 6.49 2.19
CA ALA A 104 -21.25 7.41 2.50
C ALA A 104 -21.81 7.22 3.92
N PHE A 105 -20.99 6.74 4.86
CA PHE A 105 -21.39 6.60 6.26
C PHE A 105 -21.49 7.98 6.93
N TYR A 106 -20.57 8.88 6.61
CA TYR A 106 -20.63 10.29 6.99
C TYR A 106 -20.79 11.20 5.77
N ALA A 107 -21.56 12.27 5.95
CA ALA A 107 -21.61 13.38 5.00
C ALA A 107 -20.39 14.30 5.23
N LEU A 108 -19.25 13.93 4.65
CA LEU A 108 -18.00 14.67 4.81
C LEU A 108 -17.88 15.84 3.83
N ALA A 109 -17.32 16.96 4.29
CA ALA A 109 -17.01 18.11 3.43
C ALA A 109 -15.74 17.89 2.58
N THR A 110 -14.82 17.04 3.05
CA THR A 110 -13.55 16.71 2.40
C THR A 110 -13.27 15.22 2.63
N PRO A 111 -12.69 14.50 1.66
CA PRO A 111 -12.28 13.10 1.86
C PRO A 111 -11.27 12.94 3.00
N GLU A 112 -11.50 11.93 3.85
CA GLU A 112 -10.63 11.43 4.92
C GLU A 112 -9.98 12.54 5.77
N PRO A 113 -10.80 13.39 6.42
CA PRO A 113 -10.34 14.59 7.10
C PRO A 113 -9.38 14.33 8.27
N MET A 114 -9.37 13.12 8.83
CA MET A 114 -8.50 12.75 9.95
C MET A 114 -7.07 12.41 9.50
N THR A 115 -6.81 12.39 8.19
CA THR A 115 -5.47 12.14 7.62
C THR A 115 -4.64 13.41 7.41
N VAL A 116 -5.21 14.61 7.63
CA VAL A 116 -4.53 15.88 7.35
C VAL A 116 -3.47 16.19 8.42
N ILE A 117 -2.23 15.87 8.09
CA ILE A 117 -1.03 16.30 8.81
C ILE A 117 -0.75 17.77 8.44
N SER A 118 -0.46 18.64 9.41
CA SER A 118 -0.42 20.12 9.27
C SER A 118 0.41 20.63 8.06
N PRO A 119 0.17 21.88 7.57
CA PRO A 119 0.86 22.44 6.39
C PRO A 119 2.40 22.34 6.41
N ALA A 120 3.01 22.42 7.60
CA ALA A 120 4.45 22.24 7.77
C ALA A 120 4.90 20.80 7.48
N GLN A 121 4.10 19.82 7.89
CA GLN A 121 4.40 18.41 7.73
C GLN A 121 4.10 17.91 6.31
N LYS A 122 3.10 18.49 5.63
CA LYS A 122 2.92 18.31 4.18
C LYS A 122 4.11 18.89 3.41
N ALA A 123 4.58 20.08 3.76
CA ALA A 123 5.72 20.71 3.11
C ALA A 123 7.03 19.91 3.29
N ALA A 124 7.25 19.31 4.47
CA ALA A 124 8.40 18.44 4.71
C ALA A 124 8.32 17.14 3.88
N ARG A 125 7.14 16.51 3.78
CA ARG A 125 6.92 15.31 2.96
C ARG A 125 7.03 15.60 1.46
N GLU A 126 6.56 16.75 0.97
CA GLU A 126 6.74 17.19 -0.43
C GLU A 126 8.22 17.47 -0.75
N LYS A 127 8.97 18.03 0.20
CA LYS A 127 10.42 18.23 0.05
C LYS A 127 11.15 16.90 -0.04
N ALA A 128 10.81 15.93 0.81
CA ALA A 128 11.39 14.59 0.77
C ALA A 128 11.03 13.84 -0.53
N ALA A 129 9.77 13.94 -0.99
CA ALA A 129 9.31 13.31 -2.23
C ALA A 129 10.01 13.89 -3.47
N LYS A 130 10.23 15.22 -3.52
CA LYS A 130 11.01 15.85 -4.61
C LYS A 130 12.46 15.40 -4.63
N VAL A 131 13.08 15.23 -3.45
CA VAL A 131 14.45 14.70 -3.35
C VAL A 131 14.51 13.23 -3.81
N ALA A 132 13.52 12.42 -3.42
CA ALA A 132 13.41 11.03 -3.83
C ALA A 132 13.17 10.89 -5.34
N ALA A 133 12.27 11.68 -5.93
CA ALA A 133 12.00 11.68 -7.36
C ALA A 133 13.21 12.19 -8.18
N ALA A 134 13.94 13.19 -7.68
CA ALA A 134 15.17 13.64 -8.31
C ALA A 134 16.27 12.57 -8.26
N LYS A 135 16.37 11.83 -7.15
CA LYS A 135 17.30 10.70 -7.02
C LYS A 135 16.89 9.55 -7.96
N ALA A 136 15.61 9.17 -7.97
CA ALA A 136 15.07 8.15 -8.85
C ALA A 136 15.22 8.51 -10.33
N ALA A 137 15.05 9.78 -10.72
CA ALA A 137 15.28 10.25 -12.09
C ALA A 137 16.76 10.22 -12.46
N LYS A 138 17.67 10.53 -11.52
CA LYS A 138 19.11 10.38 -11.73
C LYS A 138 19.51 8.91 -11.86
N GLU A 139 18.94 8.03 -11.05
CA GLU A 139 19.18 6.59 -11.13
C GLU A 139 18.57 5.98 -12.40
N ALA A 140 17.39 6.43 -12.83
CA ALA A 140 16.80 6.04 -14.10
C ALA A 140 17.66 6.52 -15.29
N LYS A 141 18.17 7.76 -15.25
CA LYS A 141 19.14 8.25 -16.26
C LYS A 141 20.46 7.49 -16.21
N ALA A 142 20.92 7.05 -15.04
CA ALA A 142 22.12 6.22 -14.91
C ALA A 142 21.88 4.80 -15.46
N LYS A 143 20.67 4.24 -15.32
CA LYS A 143 20.28 2.97 -15.96
C LYS A 143 20.14 3.09 -17.48
N VAL A 144 19.61 4.21 -17.98
CA VAL A 144 19.63 4.54 -19.42
C VAL A 144 21.07 4.75 -19.93
N GLY A 145 21.94 5.35 -19.12
CA GLY A 145 23.37 5.48 -19.41
C GLY A 145 24.14 4.14 -19.45
N GLN A 146 23.67 3.11 -18.73
CA GLN A 146 24.20 1.75 -18.88
C GLN A 146 23.68 1.04 -20.14
N GLY A 147 22.50 1.42 -20.66
CA GLY A 147 22.04 1.01 -22.00
C GLY A 147 22.80 1.73 -23.12
N ALA A 148 23.19 3.00 -22.90
CA ALA A 148 24.00 3.77 -23.84
C ALA A 148 25.45 3.25 -23.97
N ALA A 149 25.93 2.45 -23.02
CA ALA A 149 27.22 1.76 -23.12
C ALA A 149 27.19 0.55 -24.10
N ALA A 150 26.03 0.19 -24.66
CA ALA A 150 25.91 -0.82 -25.72
C ALA A 150 25.96 -0.23 -27.14
N ASP A 151 25.55 1.03 -27.36
CA ASP A 151 25.67 1.71 -28.68
C ASP A 151 27.11 2.14 -29.03
N ASP A 152 28.02 2.04 -28.06
CA ASP A 152 29.47 1.95 -28.28
C ASP A 152 29.86 0.84 -29.31
N MET A 153 28.92 -0.05 -29.65
CA MET A 153 29.07 -1.06 -30.70
C MET A 153 28.86 -0.52 -32.13
N GLU A 154 28.08 0.54 -32.38
CA GLU A 154 27.90 1.08 -33.75
C GLU A 154 29.06 1.99 -34.19
N ALA A 155 29.78 2.56 -33.21
CA ALA A 155 31.09 3.18 -33.44
C ALA A 155 32.09 2.22 -34.10
N LYS A 156 31.93 0.89 -33.97
CA LYS A 156 32.82 -0.12 -34.58
C LYS A 156 32.54 -0.41 -36.05
N LEU A 157 31.39 -0.05 -36.59
CA LEU A 157 31.09 -0.23 -38.03
C LEU A 157 31.63 0.93 -38.89
N ALA A 158 31.85 2.09 -38.29
CA ALA A 158 32.50 3.23 -38.94
C ALA A 158 33.99 2.99 -39.27
N GLY A 159 34.60 1.92 -38.73
CA GLY A 159 35.98 1.53 -39.03
C GLY A 159 36.12 0.41 -40.07
N MET A 160 35.04 -0.02 -40.71
CA MET A 160 35.03 -1.16 -41.64
C MET A 160 35.06 -0.70 -43.11
N ASP A 161 35.75 -1.45 -43.97
CA ASP A 161 35.81 -1.18 -45.42
C ASP A 161 34.39 -1.02 -46.01
N PRO A 162 34.09 0.03 -46.80
CA PRO A 162 32.74 0.43 -47.16
C PRO A 162 31.87 -0.67 -47.78
N GLU A 163 32.45 -1.62 -48.52
CA GLU A 163 31.70 -2.77 -49.05
C GLU A 163 31.26 -3.77 -47.97
N LYS A 164 32.06 -3.96 -46.92
CA LYS A 164 31.72 -4.87 -45.80
C LYS A 164 30.69 -4.23 -44.87
N ALA A 165 30.80 -2.93 -44.61
CA ALA A 165 29.81 -2.18 -43.84
C ALA A 165 28.42 -2.22 -44.51
N ALA A 166 28.37 -2.08 -45.84
CA ALA A 166 27.14 -2.19 -46.61
C ALA A 166 26.53 -3.60 -46.53
N LYS A 167 27.36 -4.64 -46.57
CA LYS A 167 26.89 -6.04 -46.50
C LYS A 167 26.35 -6.42 -45.12
N VAL A 168 26.93 -5.87 -44.04
CA VAL A 168 26.47 -6.11 -42.67
C VAL A 168 25.17 -5.36 -42.38
N ARG A 169 25.04 -4.10 -42.84
CA ARG A 169 23.78 -3.34 -42.72
C ARG A 169 22.64 -4.00 -43.51
N ALA A 170 22.91 -4.45 -44.74
CA ALA A 170 21.94 -5.18 -45.55
C ALA A 170 21.53 -6.53 -44.93
N ALA A 171 22.46 -7.26 -44.30
CA ALA A 171 22.14 -8.52 -43.63
C ALA A 171 21.29 -8.33 -42.36
N MET A 172 21.45 -7.21 -41.65
CA MET A 172 20.63 -6.87 -40.48
C MET A 172 19.25 -6.36 -40.89
N GLU A 173 19.12 -5.55 -41.93
CA GLU A 173 17.82 -5.08 -42.42
C GLU A 173 16.98 -6.22 -43.01
N VAL A 174 17.60 -7.18 -43.72
CA VAL A 174 16.88 -8.36 -44.21
C VAL A 174 16.43 -9.28 -43.06
N LYS A 175 17.18 -9.36 -41.97
CA LYS A 175 16.76 -10.08 -40.77
C LYS A 175 15.64 -9.36 -40.02
N ALA A 176 15.71 -8.03 -39.91
CA ALA A 176 14.67 -7.21 -39.29
C ALA A 176 13.36 -7.26 -40.09
N ALA A 177 13.43 -7.14 -41.42
CA ALA A 177 12.26 -7.21 -42.29
C ALA A 177 11.64 -8.61 -42.37
N LYS A 178 12.42 -9.67 -42.14
CA LYS A 178 11.86 -11.03 -41.98
C LYS A 178 11.16 -11.19 -40.62
N ALA A 179 11.73 -10.63 -39.55
CA ALA A 179 11.10 -10.68 -38.23
C ALA A 179 9.77 -9.90 -38.18
N GLU A 180 9.66 -8.76 -38.87
CA GLU A 180 8.41 -7.97 -38.90
C GLU A 180 7.33 -8.54 -39.85
N LYS A 181 7.68 -9.35 -40.85
CA LYS A 181 6.70 -9.99 -41.74
C LYS A 181 6.14 -11.32 -41.23
N GLU A 182 6.74 -11.92 -40.21
CA GLU A 182 6.24 -13.15 -39.59
C GLU A 182 5.24 -12.89 -38.44
N GLU A 183 4.98 -11.62 -38.10
CA GLU A 183 4.03 -11.21 -37.05
C GLU A 183 2.86 -10.38 -37.61
N LYS A 184 2.27 -10.82 -38.74
CA LYS A 184 0.97 -10.33 -39.22
C LYS A 184 0.07 -11.47 -39.68
#